data_AF-A0AAV2PK95-F1
#
_entry.id   AF-A0AAV2PK95-F1
#
_cell.length_a   1.000
_cell.length_b   1.000
_cell.length_c   1.000
_cell.angle_alpha   90.00
_cell.angle_beta   90.00
_cell.angle_gamma   90.00
#
_symmetry.space_group_name_H-M   'P 1'
#
loop_
_entity.id
_entity.type
_entity.pdbx_description
1 polymer ?
#
loop_
_entity_poly.entity_id
_entity_poly.type
_entity_poly.pdbx_seq_one_letter_code
_entity_poly.pdbx_strand_id
1 'polypeptide(L)'
;ITSFPFDELFQFSKLHYFDISRNNLTLIPADAFNGLKLKTLDIRNNNENIVGTFQDLPNLSYIRICENTMTTVPANFIKTGSSDLYWIDLYGNNIVSVEPGAFDIVNGLDIDMRHNSLSTLE
;
A
#
# COMPACT_ATOMS: atom_id res chain seq x y z
N ILE A 1 -8.27 -14.00 8.71
CA ILE A 1 -7.02 -14.54 9.33
C ILE A 1 -6.30 -13.43 10.10
N THR A 2 -5.43 -13.77 11.05
CA THR A 2 -4.64 -12.77 11.82
C THR A 2 -3.17 -12.69 11.40
N SER A 3 -2.70 -13.67 10.64
CA SER A 3 -1.36 -13.70 10.04
C SER A 3 -1.41 -14.40 8.69
N PHE A 4 -0.42 -14.11 7.84
CA PHE A 4 -0.25 -14.71 6.52
C PHE A 4 1.25 -14.94 6.25
N PRO A 5 1.67 -16.07 5.65
CA PRO A 5 3.07 -16.35 5.35
C PRO A 5 3.53 -15.60 4.09
N PHE A 6 3.84 -14.32 4.22
CA PHE A 6 4.29 -13.48 3.09
C PHE A 6 5.62 -13.95 2.49
N ASP A 7 6.47 -14.61 3.29
CA ASP A 7 7.79 -15.08 2.87
C ASP A 7 7.75 -16.01 1.67
N GLU A 8 6.64 -16.70 1.39
CA GLU A 8 6.53 -17.61 0.24
C GLU A 8 5.86 -16.98 -0.97
N LEU A 9 5.37 -15.74 -0.86
CA LEU A 9 4.55 -15.12 -1.90
C LEU A 9 5.32 -14.93 -3.21
N PHE A 10 6.65 -14.76 -3.14
CA PHE A 10 7.54 -14.64 -4.30
C PHE A 10 7.50 -15.85 -5.25
N GLN A 11 7.09 -17.03 -4.76
CA GLN A 11 6.97 -18.24 -5.59
C GLN A 11 5.86 -18.09 -6.64
N PHE A 12 4.86 -17.25 -6.39
CA PHE A 12 3.75 -16.98 -7.30
C PHE A 12 4.12 -15.93 -8.37
N SER A 13 5.16 -16.22 -9.15
CA SER A 13 5.71 -15.32 -10.19
C SER A 13 4.71 -14.87 -11.29
N LYS A 14 3.56 -15.54 -11.39
CA LYS A 14 2.47 -15.22 -12.33
C LYS A 14 1.30 -14.46 -11.68
N LEU A 15 1.42 -14.12 -10.39
CA LEU A 15 0.40 -13.39 -9.68
C LEU A 15 0.36 -11.94 -10.17
N HIS A 16 -0.80 -11.52 -10.66
CA HIS A 16 -1.04 -10.16 -11.13
C HIS A 16 -2.04 -9.41 -10.24
N TYR A 17 -2.87 -10.15 -9.51
CA TYR A 17 -3.88 -9.62 -8.60
C TYR A 17 -3.73 -10.37 -7.29
N PHE A 18 -3.55 -9.63 -6.20
CA PHE A 18 -3.51 -10.19 -4.86
C PHE A 18 -4.49 -9.45 -3.97
N ASP A 19 -5.44 -10.19 -3.40
CA ASP A 19 -6.44 -9.68 -2.47
C ASP A 19 -6.33 -10.47 -1.17
N ILE A 20 -5.97 -9.76 -0.10
CA ILE A 20 -5.97 -10.26 1.27
C ILE A 20 -6.82 -9.35 2.16
N SER A 21 -7.75 -8.61 1.54
CA SER A 21 -8.66 -7.70 2.23
C SER A 21 -9.61 -8.39 3.19
N ARG A 22 -10.18 -7.62 4.12
CA ARG A 22 -11.20 -8.09 5.08
C ARG A 22 -10.71 -9.23 5.94
N ASN A 23 -9.45 -9.15 6.34
CA ASN A 23 -8.86 -10.02 7.36
C ASN A 23 -8.59 -9.19 8.63
N ASN A 24 -7.95 -9.80 9.62
CA ASN A 24 -7.56 -9.16 10.88
C ASN A 24 -6.05 -9.19 11.01
N LEU A 25 -5.34 -9.00 9.89
CA LEU A 25 -3.88 -9.01 9.87
C LEU A 25 -3.37 -7.88 10.76
N THR A 26 -2.44 -8.16 11.67
CA THR A 26 -1.92 -7.10 12.54
C THR A 26 -0.62 -6.50 12.01
N LEU A 27 -0.02 -7.15 11.01
CA LEU A 27 1.27 -6.78 10.42
C LEU A 27 1.36 -7.29 8.98
N ILE A 28 1.71 -6.39 8.06
CA ILE A 28 2.27 -6.72 6.75
C ILE A 28 3.73 -6.27 6.76
N PRO A 29 4.71 -7.20 6.59
CA PRO A 29 6.12 -6.85 6.46
C PRO A 29 6.37 -5.86 5.32
N ALA A 30 7.35 -4.97 5.48
CA ALA A 30 7.67 -3.96 4.46
C ALA A 30 8.12 -4.56 3.12
N ASP A 31 8.63 -5.79 3.12
CA ASP A 31 9.12 -6.54 1.96
C ASP A 31 8.15 -7.63 1.49
N ALA A 32 6.93 -7.70 2.08
CA ALA A 32 5.95 -8.76 1.84
C ALA A 32 5.61 -9.01 0.37
N PHE A 33 5.77 -7.99 -0.47
CA PHE A 33 5.41 -8.02 -1.89
C PHE A 33 6.60 -7.80 -2.83
N ASN A 34 7.82 -7.68 -2.31
CA ASN A 34 8.99 -7.33 -3.12
C ASN A 34 9.21 -8.34 -4.26
N GLY A 35 9.49 -7.82 -5.46
CA GLY A 35 9.77 -8.62 -6.64
C GLY A 35 8.53 -9.24 -7.30
N LEU A 36 7.34 -9.09 -6.71
CA LEU A 36 6.11 -9.55 -7.35
C LEU A 36 5.74 -8.65 -8.53
N LYS A 37 5.20 -9.29 -9.56
CA LYS A 37 4.74 -8.61 -10.78
C LYS A 37 3.24 -8.27 -10.69
N LEU A 38 2.80 -7.85 -9.50
CA LEU A 38 1.41 -7.46 -9.26
C LEU A 38 1.06 -6.24 -10.11
N LYS A 39 -0.15 -6.26 -10.67
CA LYS A 39 -0.83 -5.09 -11.24
C LYS A 39 -1.78 -4.47 -10.24
N THR A 40 -2.37 -5.29 -9.37
CA THR A 40 -3.33 -4.86 -8.37
C THR A 40 -3.07 -5.52 -7.02
N LEU A 41 -3.05 -4.72 -5.98
CA LEU A 41 -2.92 -5.15 -4.60
C LEU A 41 -4.08 -4.59 -3.77
N ASP A 42 -4.85 -5.46 -3.11
CA ASP A 42 -5.96 -5.10 -2.25
C ASP A 42 -5.72 -5.63 -0.82
N ILE A 43 -5.41 -4.71 0.09
CA ILE A 43 -5.13 -4.99 1.52
C ILE A 43 -6.13 -4.25 2.44
N ARG A 44 -7.25 -3.77 1.90
CA ARG A 44 -8.24 -2.97 2.66
C ARG A 44 -8.82 -3.74 3.84
N ASN A 45 -9.23 -3.01 4.87
CA ASN A 45 -9.98 -3.56 6.00
C ASN A 45 -9.23 -4.71 6.69
N ASN A 46 -8.02 -4.43 7.17
CA ASN A 46 -7.18 -5.39 7.88
C ASN A 46 -6.87 -5.05 9.35
N ASN A 47 -7.37 -3.95 9.93
CA ASN A 47 -7.00 -3.50 11.29
C ASN A 47 -5.48 -3.27 11.48
N GLU A 48 -4.77 -2.97 10.39
CA GLU A 48 -3.31 -2.90 10.39
C GLU A 48 -2.77 -1.54 10.80
N ASN A 49 -1.65 -1.61 11.54
CA ASN A 49 -0.63 -0.58 11.48
C ASN A 49 0.25 -0.93 10.28
N ILE A 50 -0.07 -0.37 9.10
CA ILE A 50 0.73 -0.59 7.89
C ILE A 50 2.01 0.20 8.08
N VAL A 51 3.03 -0.47 8.62
CA VAL A 51 4.39 0.08 8.78
C VAL A 51 5.19 -0.08 7.48
N GLY A 52 4.61 -0.71 6.46
CA GLY A 52 5.28 -1.08 5.22
C GLY A 52 5.27 0.01 4.16
N THR A 53 6.39 0.15 3.47
CA THR A 53 6.52 0.82 2.17
C THR A 53 6.32 -0.19 1.05
N PHE A 54 5.58 0.15 0.00
CA PHE A 54 5.42 -0.69 -1.18
C PHE A 54 6.61 -0.49 -2.12
N GLN A 55 7.62 -1.34 -1.99
CA GLN A 55 8.84 -1.29 -2.80
C GLN A 55 8.88 -2.43 -3.83
N ASP A 56 9.68 -2.25 -4.88
CA ASP A 56 10.01 -3.31 -5.85
C ASP A 56 8.80 -4.04 -6.47
N LEU A 57 7.77 -3.27 -6.85
CA LEU A 57 6.56 -3.76 -7.55
C LEU A 57 6.50 -3.15 -8.97
N PRO A 58 7.34 -3.61 -9.91
CA PRO A 58 7.60 -2.90 -11.17
C PRO A 58 6.37 -2.73 -12.08
N ASN A 59 5.33 -3.56 -11.89
CA ASN A 59 4.13 -3.58 -12.73
C ASN A 59 2.87 -3.06 -12.01
N LEU A 60 3.00 -2.50 -10.81
CA LEU A 60 1.84 -2.12 -10.00
C LEU A 60 1.12 -0.93 -10.61
N SER A 61 -0.16 -1.11 -10.92
CA SER A 61 -1.01 -0.05 -11.47
C SER A 61 -1.98 0.53 -10.45
N TYR A 62 -2.36 -0.27 -9.45
CA TYR A 62 -3.47 0.05 -8.56
C TYR A 62 -3.28 -0.59 -7.18
N ILE A 63 -3.49 0.19 -6.11
CA ILE A 63 -3.40 -0.29 -4.73
C ILE A 63 -4.55 0.21 -3.85
N ARG A 64 -5.16 -0.70 -3.07
CA ARG A 64 -6.16 -0.36 -2.04
C ARG A 64 -5.66 -0.65 -0.64
N ILE A 65 -5.70 0.39 0.18
CA ILE A 65 -5.26 0.39 1.57
C ILE A 65 -6.36 1.01 2.46
N CYS A 66 -7.53 1.26 1.90
CA CYS A 66 -8.64 1.90 2.59
C CYS A 66 -9.16 1.11 3.79
N GLU A 67 -9.82 1.82 4.70
CA GLU A 67 -10.41 1.25 5.92
C GLU A 67 -9.40 0.49 6.80
N ASN A 68 -8.16 0.98 6.87
CA ASN A 68 -7.13 0.50 7.80
C ASN A 68 -6.91 1.53 8.92
N THR A 69 -5.85 1.36 9.72
CA THR A 69 -5.55 2.24 10.86
C THR A 69 -4.29 3.08 10.67
N MET A 70 -3.88 3.35 9.42
CA MET A 70 -2.69 4.16 9.14
C MET A 70 -2.81 5.56 9.73
N THR A 71 -1.77 6.04 10.39
CA THR A 71 -1.71 7.40 10.95
C THR A 71 -0.75 8.33 10.21
N THR A 72 0.21 7.77 9.48
CA THR A 72 1.22 8.53 8.75
C THR A 72 1.47 7.85 7.42
N VAL A 73 1.68 8.63 6.36
CA VAL A 73 2.24 8.13 5.11
C VAL A 73 3.75 8.42 5.11
N PRO A 74 4.62 7.41 5.23
CA PRO A 74 6.07 7.63 5.35
C PRO A 74 6.70 8.10 4.04
N ALA A 75 7.88 8.70 4.13
CA ALA A 75 8.69 9.02 2.96
C ALA A 75 9.03 7.72 2.21
N ASN A 76 9.00 7.73 0.88
CA ASN A 76 9.13 6.52 0.06
C ASN A 76 8.02 5.47 0.30
N PHE A 77 6.83 5.89 0.75
CA PHE A 77 5.68 4.99 0.93
C PHE A 77 5.43 4.11 -0.30
N ILE A 78 5.54 4.70 -1.48
CA ILE A 78 5.61 3.98 -2.73
C ILE A 78 7.02 4.16 -3.27
N LYS A 79 7.70 3.05 -3.56
CA LYS A 79 8.96 3.00 -4.31
C LYS A 79 8.99 1.78 -5.23
N THR A 80 7.95 1.65 -6.03
CA THR A 80 7.70 0.43 -6.80
C THR A 80 8.59 0.29 -8.03
N GLY A 81 9.17 1.40 -8.50
CA GLY A 81 9.83 1.47 -9.81
C GLY A 81 8.84 1.34 -10.98
N SER A 82 7.53 1.40 -10.71
CA SER A 82 6.50 1.28 -11.73
C SER A 82 6.18 2.61 -12.38
N SER A 83 6.16 2.64 -13.71
CA SER A 83 5.65 3.75 -14.52
C SER A 83 4.12 3.75 -14.65
N ASP A 84 3.47 2.66 -14.23
CA ASP A 84 2.07 2.38 -14.55
C ASP A 84 1.14 2.59 -13.36
N LEU A 85 1.68 2.92 -12.18
CA LEU A 85 0.88 3.23 -11.00
C LEU A 85 0.08 4.50 -11.28
N TYR A 86 -1.24 4.43 -11.15
CA TYR A 86 -2.10 5.59 -11.40
C TYR A 86 -3.10 5.84 -10.28
N TRP A 87 -3.30 4.91 -9.35
CA TRP A 87 -4.26 5.08 -8.26
C TRP A 87 -3.81 4.46 -6.94
N ILE A 88 -3.92 5.23 -5.86
CA ILE A 88 -3.76 4.78 -4.48
C ILE A 88 -5.02 5.14 -3.69
N ASP A 89 -5.67 4.13 -3.12
CA ASP A 89 -6.81 4.33 -2.23
C ASP A 89 -6.37 4.25 -0.75
N LEU A 90 -6.31 5.41 -0.09
CA LEU A 90 -6.03 5.60 1.35
C LEU A 90 -7.29 6.02 2.12
N TYR A 91 -8.48 5.92 1.51
CA TYR A 91 -9.74 6.36 2.09
C TYR A 91 -9.98 5.73 3.47
N GLY A 92 -10.52 6.50 4.42
CA GLY A 92 -11.01 5.92 5.68
C GLY A 92 -9.91 5.34 6.57
N ASN A 93 -8.71 5.93 6.53
CA ASN A 93 -7.64 5.68 7.50
C ASN A 93 -7.66 6.77 8.59
N ASN A 94 -6.65 6.78 9.46
CA ASN A 94 -6.47 7.79 10.51
C ASN A 94 -5.29 8.73 10.20
N ILE A 95 -4.98 8.97 8.93
CA ILE A 95 -3.76 9.66 8.52
C ILE A 95 -3.81 11.11 8.99
N VAL A 96 -2.82 11.52 9.77
CA VAL A 96 -2.65 12.89 10.29
C VAL A 96 -1.55 13.65 9.54
N SER A 97 -0.55 12.95 9.02
CA SER A 97 0.57 13.54 8.29
C SER A 97 1.03 12.68 7.11
N VAL A 98 1.60 13.36 6.13
CA VAL A 98 2.30 12.77 4.98
C VAL A 98 3.73 13.30 5.04
N GLU A 99 4.71 12.40 5.05
CA GLU A 99 6.10 12.79 5.04
C GLU A 99 6.53 13.25 3.63
N PRO A 100 7.43 14.25 3.53
CA PRO A 100 7.94 14.71 2.24
C PRO A 100 8.46 13.57 1.36
N GLY A 101 7.97 13.53 0.13
CA GLY A 101 8.38 12.53 -0.85
C GLY A 101 7.75 11.15 -0.67
N ALA A 102 6.64 11.07 0.06
CA ALA A 102 5.78 9.88 0.09
C ALA A 102 5.31 9.45 -1.32
N PHE A 103 5.13 10.41 -2.23
CA PHE A 103 4.53 10.21 -3.56
C PHE A 103 5.39 10.74 -4.74
N ASP A 104 6.67 11.07 -4.51
CA ASP A 104 7.58 11.77 -5.46
C ASP A 104 7.82 11.07 -6.81
N ILE A 105 7.35 9.84 -6.97
CA ILE A 105 7.75 8.95 -8.06
C ILE A 105 6.69 8.75 -9.15
N VAL A 106 5.51 9.37 -9.07
CA VAL A 106 4.43 9.07 -10.02
C VAL A 106 3.76 10.34 -10.56
N ASN A 107 4.08 10.68 -11.81
CA ASN A 107 3.34 11.69 -12.56
C ASN A 107 1.94 11.17 -12.90
N GLY A 108 0.89 11.94 -12.59
CA GLY A 108 -0.49 11.56 -12.91
C GLY A 108 -1.13 10.56 -11.94
N LEU A 109 -0.60 10.48 -10.71
CA LEU A 109 -1.14 9.65 -9.64
C LEU A 109 -2.40 10.28 -9.04
N ASP A 110 -3.51 9.54 -9.08
CA ASP A 110 -4.69 9.85 -8.30
C ASP A 110 -4.59 9.21 -6.92
N ILE A 111 -4.86 9.98 -5.87
CA ILE A 111 -4.81 9.52 -4.48
C ILE A 111 -6.12 9.88 -3.79
N ASP A 112 -6.83 8.87 -3.30
CA ASP A 112 -7.98 9.11 -2.42
C ASP A 112 -7.53 9.11 -0.96
N MET A 113 -7.48 10.31 -0.36
CA MET A 113 -7.18 10.49 1.07
C MET A 113 -8.40 10.95 1.88
N ARG A 114 -9.61 10.87 1.33
CA ARG A 114 -10.81 11.30 2.05
C ARG A 114 -11.03 10.45 3.30
N HIS A 115 -11.76 11.00 4.28
CA HIS A 115 -11.99 10.34 5.57
C HIS A 115 -10.69 9.97 6.29
N ASN A 116 -9.73 10.89 6.28
CA ASN A 116 -8.54 10.87 7.14
C ASN A 116 -8.60 12.07 8.10
N SER A 117 -7.59 12.20 8.97
CA SER A 117 -7.49 13.24 10.00
C SER A 117 -6.36 14.24 9.71
N LEU A 118 -6.12 14.53 8.43
CA LEU A 118 -4.99 15.35 7.98
C LEU A 118 -4.99 16.72 8.67
N SER A 119 -3.94 16.98 9.44
CA SER A 119 -3.68 18.29 10.06
C SER A 119 -2.65 19.11 9.29
N THR A 120 -1.89 18.46 8.41
CA THR A 120 -0.81 19.04 7.61
C THR A 120 -0.80 18.39 6.23
N LEU A 121 -0.78 19.21 5.18
CA LEU A 121 -0.36 18.84 3.83
C LEU A 121 1.06 19.39 3.64
N GLU A 122 1.88 18.73 2.81
CA GLU A 122 3.23 19.18 2.42
C GLU A 122 3.35 20.70 2.23
#